data_AF-A0A496ND58-F1
#
_entry.id   AF-A0A496ND58-F1
#
_cell.length_a   1.000
_cell.length_b   1.000
_cell.length_c   1.000
_cell.angle_alpha   90.00
_cell.angle_beta   90.00
_cell.angle_gamma   90.00
#
_symmetry.space_group_name_H-M   'P 1'
#
loop_
_entity.id
_entity.type
_entity.pdbx_description
1 polymer ?
#
loop_
_entity_poly.entity_id
_entity_poly.type
_entity_poly.pdbx_seq_one_letter_code
_entity_poly.pdbx_strand_id
1 'polypeptide(L)'
;MLNQPQSTGQENISTVVNAFIVKTDAAGKENLIPVNVGTAVKSGDVLEYQGLFTNNGDRIRTMEVTLTISNDAEFTGFLSPKTAKGSADGQRFVNMPIRINVGGQVQNLAFGSYKALRWTVEDVGLGGTAVVKYRAKIK
;
A
#
# COMPACT_ATOMS: atom_id res chain seq x y z
N MET A 1 4.18 14.35 -1.93
CA MET A 1 2.99 14.29 -1.03
C MET A 1 3.04 12.98 -0.25
N LEU A 2 2.74 12.98 1.07
CA LEU A 2 2.65 11.76 1.87
C LEU A 2 1.48 10.89 1.37
N ASN A 3 1.65 9.57 1.47
CA ASN A 3 0.61 8.60 1.15
C ASN A 3 -0.61 8.80 2.07
N GLN A 4 -1.80 9.00 1.49
CA GLN A 4 -3.02 9.17 2.27
C GLN A 4 -3.76 7.83 2.33
N PRO A 5 -3.85 7.20 3.51
CA PRO A 5 -4.70 6.03 3.69
C PRO A 5 -6.16 6.47 3.70
N GLN A 6 -7.02 5.65 3.12
CA GLN A 6 -8.46 5.83 3.19
C GLN A 6 -9.10 4.49 3.57
N SER A 7 -9.93 4.49 4.61
CA SER A 7 -10.88 3.41 4.92
C SER A 7 -12.28 3.94 4.66
N THR A 8 -13.06 3.23 3.85
CA THR A 8 -14.40 3.70 3.47
C THR A 8 -15.46 3.09 4.38
N GLY A 9 -16.35 3.93 4.91
CA GLY A 9 -17.64 3.50 5.48
C GLY A 9 -17.67 3.11 6.95
N GLN A 10 -16.65 3.43 7.75
CA GLN A 10 -16.63 3.09 9.19
C GLN A 10 -16.08 4.23 10.05
N GLU A 11 -16.95 4.84 10.84
CA GLU A 11 -16.64 6.01 11.68
C GLU A 11 -15.72 5.69 12.87
N ASN A 12 -15.55 4.42 13.23
CA ASN A 12 -14.80 3.96 14.40
C ASN A 12 -13.40 3.40 14.10
N ILE A 13 -12.83 3.70 12.93
CA ILE A 13 -11.49 3.20 12.55
C ILE A 13 -10.42 4.27 12.76
N SER A 14 -9.47 3.99 13.66
CA SER A 14 -8.23 4.77 13.74
C SER A 14 -7.25 4.28 12.69
N THR A 15 -6.69 5.22 11.93
CA THR A 15 -5.77 4.91 10.83
C THR A 15 -4.41 5.56 11.05
N VAL A 16 -3.34 4.77 10.93
CA VAL A 16 -1.95 5.24 10.95
C VAL A 16 -1.22 4.70 9.73
N VAL A 17 -0.47 5.55 9.03
CA VAL A 17 0.47 5.10 7.99
C VAL A 17 1.87 5.43 8.41
N ASN A 18 2.71 4.40 8.47
CA ASN A 18 4.13 4.50 8.67
C ASN A 18 4.86 4.24 7.36
N ALA A 19 6.00 4.90 7.17
CA ALA A 19 6.90 4.62 6.06
C ALA A 19 8.28 4.23 6.61
N PHE A 20 8.92 3.27 5.95
CA PHE A 20 10.24 2.78 6.32
C PHE A 20 11.12 2.69 5.08
N ILE A 21 12.36 3.16 5.15
CA ILE A 21 13.36 2.84 4.13
C ILE A 21 13.75 1.38 4.32
N VAL A 22 13.65 0.60 3.25
CA VAL A 22 14.15 -0.78 3.20
C VAL A 22 15.64 -0.73 2.90
N LYS A 23 16.48 -1.18 3.84
CA LYS A 23 17.92 -1.38 3.62
C LYS A 23 18.25 -2.84 3.76
N THR A 24 19.06 -3.35 2.84
CA THR A 24 19.61 -4.70 2.91
C THR A 24 21.02 -4.61 3.45
N ASP A 25 21.32 -5.37 4.50
CA ASP A 25 22.68 -5.44 5.04
C ASP A 25 23.58 -6.36 4.19
N ALA A 26 24.88 -6.43 4.54
CA ALA A 26 25.85 -7.25 3.82
C ALA A 26 25.54 -8.76 3.85
N ALA A 27 24.68 -9.21 4.78
CA ALA A 27 24.23 -10.60 4.88
C ALA A 27 22.94 -10.86 4.08
N GLY A 28 22.41 -9.86 3.37
CA GLY A 28 21.17 -9.98 2.60
C GLY A 28 19.90 -9.83 3.45
N LYS A 29 20.01 -9.50 4.74
CA LYS A 29 18.85 -9.31 5.61
C LYS A 29 18.31 -7.89 5.46
N GLU A 30 16.99 -7.79 5.36
CA GLU A 30 16.31 -6.51 5.29
C GLU A 30 16.10 -5.91 6.69
N ASN A 31 16.41 -4.62 6.80
CA ASN A 31 16.16 -3.78 7.96
C ASN A 31 15.26 -2.61 7.54
N LEU A 32 14.27 -2.30 8.38
CA LEU A 32 13.32 -1.22 8.16
C LEU A 32 13.72 0.00 8.99
N ILE A 33 14.11 1.08 8.32
CA ILE A 33 14.51 2.34 8.98
C ILE A 33 13.30 3.29 8.97
N PRO A 34 12.75 3.71 10.12
CA PRO A 34 11.61 4.62 10.18
C PRO A 34 11.87 5.94 9.44
N VAL A 35 10.89 6.39 8.66
CA VAL A 35 10.89 7.72 8.04
C VAL A 35 10.16 8.68 8.96
N ASN A 36 10.93 9.58 9.58
CA ASN A 36 10.45 10.60 10.50
C ASN A 36 10.78 12.00 9.96
N VAL A 37 10.40 13.04 10.70
CA VAL A 37 10.87 14.41 10.44
C VAL A 37 12.39 14.42 10.45
N GLY A 38 13.00 14.83 9.33
CA GLY A 38 14.45 14.89 9.16
C GLY A 38 15.10 13.64 8.54
N THR A 39 14.36 12.53 8.34
CA THR A 39 14.90 11.39 7.59
C THR A 39 15.05 11.76 6.11
N ALA A 40 16.29 11.73 5.60
CA ALA A 40 16.56 11.99 4.20
C ALA A 40 16.18 10.79 3.32
N VAL A 41 15.06 10.90 2.61
CA VAL A 41 14.63 9.96 1.56
C VAL A 41 15.16 10.46 0.21
N LYS A 42 15.74 9.56 -0.60
CA LYS A 42 16.36 9.93 -1.89
C LYS A 42 15.74 9.14 -3.05
N SER A 43 15.89 9.67 -4.26
CA SER A 43 15.61 8.92 -5.49
C SER A 43 16.34 7.57 -5.46
N GLY A 44 15.65 6.52 -5.87
CA GLY A 44 16.13 5.13 -5.84
C GLY A 44 15.92 4.40 -4.51
N ASP A 45 15.63 5.08 -3.40
CA ASP A 45 15.27 4.38 -2.16
C ASP A 45 13.97 3.60 -2.34
N VAL A 46 13.92 2.40 -1.75
CA VAL A 46 12.68 1.62 -1.64
C VAL A 46 12.07 1.89 -0.27
N LEU A 47 10.85 2.41 -0.27
CA LEU A 47 10.06 2.59 0.94
C LEU A 47 9.04 1.48 1.09
N GLU A 48 8.91 0.94 2.29
CA GLU A 48 7.76 0.16 2.72
C GLU A 48 6.76 1.07 3.45
N TYR A 49 5.56 1.16 2.91
CA TYR A 49 4.43 1.82 3.57
C TYR A 49 3.61 0.76 4.30
N GLN A 50 3.27 1.02 5.56
CA GLN A 50 2.44 0.17 6.39
C GLN A 50 1.22 0.95 6.87
N GLY A 51 0.03 0.56 6.42
CA GLY A 51 -1.24 1.09 6.91
C GLY A 51 -1.77 0.20 8.04
N LEU A 52 -1.99 0.80 9.21
CA LEU A 52 -2.55 0.18 10.40
C LEU A 52 -3.96 0.74 10.60
N PHE A 53 -4.94 -0.15 10.68
CA PHE A 53 -6.36 0.18 10.80
C PHE A 53 -6.93 -0.49 12.05
N THR A 54 -7.13 0.28 13.10
CA THR A 54 -7.59 -0.21 14.41
C THR A 54 -9.07 0.06 14.58
N ASN A 55 -9.83 -0.99 14.92
CA ASN A 55 -11.25 -0.89 15.21
C ASN A 55 -11.49 -0.45 16.66
N ASN A 56 -12.20 0.65 16.85
CA ASN A 56 -12.58 1.18 18.16
C ASN A 56 -14.07 1.00 18.49
N GLY A 57 -14.82 0.28 17.64
CA GLY A 57 -16.24 0.02 17.83
C GLY A 57 -16.58 -1.47 17.74
N ASP A 58 -17.82 -1.76 17.38
CA ASP A 58 -18.30 -3.13 17.21
C ASP A 58 -17.53 -3.91 16.13
N ARG A 59 -17.67 -5.24 16.15
CA ARG A 59 -17.00 -6.13 15.22
C ARG A 59 -17.29 -5.76 13.76
N ILE A 60 -16.22 -5.65 12.98
CA ILE A 60 -16.28 -5.39 11.55
C ILE A 60 -16.15 -6.70 10.80
N ARG A 61 -17.17 -7.06 10.01
CA ARG A 61 -17.11 -8.26 9.15
C ARG A 61 -16.21 -8.04 7.93
N THR A 62 -16.30 -6.87 7.31
CA THR A 62 -15.55 -6.52 6.11
C THR A 62 -15.28 -5.01 6.08
N MET A 63 -14.08 -4.63 5.68
CA MET A 63 -13.65 -3.25 5.46
C MET A 63 -12.78 -3.18 4.20
N GLU A 64 -13.02 -2.18 3.36
CA GLU A 64 -12.09 -1.85 2.28
C GLU A 64 -11.08 -0.79 2.75
N VAL A 65 -9.80 -1.09 2.56
CA VAL A 65 -8.71 -0.15 2.85
C VAL A 65 -7.92 0.13 1.59
N THR A 66 -7.67 1.41 1.31
CA THR A 66 -6.94 1.86 0.14
C THR A 66 -5.71 2.65 0.57
N LEU A 67 -4.56 2.30 0.00
CA LEU A 67 -3.34 3.10 0.07
C LEU A 67 -3.03 3.65 -1.32
N THR A 68 -2.78 4.96 -1.41
CA THR A 68 -2.42 5.62 -2.66
C THR A 68 -0.93 5.46 -2.93
N ILE A 69 -0.51 5.58 -4.19
CA ILE A 69 0.90 5.60 -4.57
C ILE A 69 1.21 7.03 -4.99
N SER A 70 2.17 7.67 -4.31
CA SER A 70 2.60 9.01 -4.67
C SER A 70 3.10 9.06 -6.11
N ASN A 71 2.87 10.17 -6.82
CA ASN A 71 3.33 10.34 -8.20
C ASN A 71 4.86 10.26 -8.34
N ASP A 72 5.59 10.57 -7.26
CA ASP A 72 7.05 10.53 -7.16
C ASP A 72 7.58 9.13 -6.79
N ALA A 73 6.73 8.10 -6.79
CA ALA A 73 7.09 6.74 -6.45
C ALA A 73 6.52 5.74 -7.46
N GLU A 74 7.13 4.56 -7.56
CA GLU A 74 6.70 3.46 -8.40
C GLU A 74 6.52 2.22 -7.55
N PHE A 75 5.36 1.58 -7.65
CA PHE A 75 5.11 0.31 -6.97
C PHE A 75 6.15 -0.74 -7.41
N THR A 76 6.71 -1.49 -6.47
CA THR A 76 7.74 -2.50 -6.79
C THR A 76 7.16 -3.87 -7.10
N GLY A 77 5.86 -4.08 -6.91
CA GLY A 77 5.23 -5.41 -6.94
C GLY A 77 5.12 -6.06 -5.56
N PHE A 78 5.85 -5.58 -4.55
CA PHE A 78 5.80 -6.14 -3.21
C PHE A 78 4.64 -5.56 -2.40
N LEU A 79 3.84 -6.46 -1.82
CA LEU A 79 2.76 -6.10 -0.91
C LEU A 79 2.42 -7.25 0.05
N SER A 80 1.69 -6.92 1.11
CA SER A 80 1.15 -7.87 2.08
C SER A 80 -0.11 -7.31 2.74
N PRO A 81 -1.20 -8.09 2.91
CA PRO A 81 -1.41 -9.43 2.36
C PRO A 81 -1.42 -9.45 0.83
N LYS A 82 -1.16 -10.62 0.21
CA LYS A 82 -1.07 -10.81 -1.26
C LYS A 82 -2.40 -10.68 -2.02
N THR A 83 -3.48 -10.31 -1.33
CA THR A 83 -4.85 -10.28 -1.84
C THR A 83 -5.29 -8.92 -2.36
N ALA A 84 -4.41 -7.92 -2.39
CA ALA A 84 -4.78 -6.59 -2.85
C ALA A 84 -5.19 -6.58 -4.34
N LYS A 85 -6.03 -5.60 -4.66
CA LYS A 85 -6.34 -5.15 -6.01
C LYS A 85 -5.53 -3.90 -6.33
N GLY A 86 -5.16 -3.73 -7.60
CA GLY A 86 -4.45 -2.55 -8.10
C GLY A 86 -5.37 -1.63 -8.88
N SER A 87 -5.03 -0.35 -8.92
CA SER A 87 -5.71 0.66 -9.74
C SER A 87 -4.70 1.52 -10.51
N ALA A 88 -5.03 1.85 -11.76
CA ALA A 88 -4.25 2.75 -12.62
C ALA A 88 -4.77 4.20 -12.60
N ASP A 89 -5.97 4.42 -12.07
CA ASP A 89 -6.66 5.71 -12.03
C ASP A 89 -7.03 6.16 -10.60
N GLY A 90 -6.80 5.30 -9.61
CA GLY A 90 -7.19 5.52 -8.21
C GLY A 90 -8.65 5.19 -7.91
N GLN A 91 -9.46 4.82 -8.92
CA GLN A 91 -10.91 4.68 -8.81
C GLN A 91 -11.38 3.25 -9.10
N ARG A 92 -10.88 2.64 -10.19
CA ARG A 92 -11.20 1.26 -10.57
C ARG A 92 -10.13 0.32 -10.06
N PHE A 93 -10.55 -0.65 -9.25
CA PHE A 93 -9.65 -1.65 -8.64
C PHE A 93 -9.88 -3.03 -9.25
N VAL A 94 -8.81 -3.66 -9.73
CA VAL A 94 -8.84 -4.97 -10.36
C VAL A 94 -7.75 -5.89 -9.79
N ASN A 95 -7.88 -7.20 -10.00
CA ASN A 95 -6.87 -8.15 -9.57
C ASN A 95 -5.52 -7.84 -10.24
N MET A 96 -4.42 -8.05 -9.50
CA MET A 96 -3.07 -7.80 -10.00
C MET A 96 -2.45 -9.04 -10.65
N PRO A 97 -1.60 -8.86 -11.68
CA PRO A 97 -1.27 -7.59 -12.33
C PRO A 97 -2.44 -7.06 -13.18
N ILE A 98 -2.58 -5.73 -13.23
CA ILE A 98 -3.53 -5.05 -14.13
C ILE A 98 -3.15 -5.41 -15.57
N ARG A 99 -4.10 -5.94 -16.32
CA ARG A 99 -3.93 -6.27 -17.74
C ARG A 99 -4.60 -5.21 -18.61
N ILE A 100 -3.89 -4.78 -19.64
CA ILE A 100 -4.37 -3.82 -20.64
C ILE A 100 -4.29 -4.45 -22.03
N ASN A 101 -5.15 -4.01 -22.94
CA ASN A 101 -5.06 -4.34 -24.35
C ASN A 101 -4.48 -3.15 -25.12
N VAL A 102 -3.36 -3.35 -25.80
CA VAL A 102 -2.73 -2.35 -26.66
C VAL A 102 -2.62 -2.94 -28.05
N GLY A 103 -3.37 -2.38 -29.01
CA GLY A 103 -3.32 -2.85 -30.40
C GLY A 103 -3.73 -4.32 -30.60
N GLY A 104 -4.65 -4.84 -29.78
CA GLY A 104 -5.09 -6.23 -29.84
C GLY A 104 -4.25 -7.20 -28.99
N GLN A 105 -3.13 -6.76 -28.43
CA GLN A 105 -2.27 -7.57 -27.56
C GLN A 105 -2.54 -7.29 -26.09
N VAL A 106 -2.80 -8.35 -25.32
CA VAL A 106 -2.93 -8.27 -23.86
C VAL A 106 -1.56 -8.29 -23.22
N GLN A 107 -1.26 -7.25 -22.43
CA GLN A 107 -0.02 -7.14 -21.68
C GLN A 107 -0.27 -6.66 -20.25
N ASN A 108 0.70 -6.87 -19.37
CA ASN A 108 0.66 -6.34 -18.02
C ASN A 108 0.97 -4.84 -18.06
N LEU A 109 0.16 -4.04 -17.36
CA LEU A 109 0.49 -2.66 -17.08
C LEU A 109 1.72 -2.61 -16.16
N ALA A 110 2.68 -1.76 -16.51
CA ALA A 110 3.88 -1.54 -15.70
C ALA A 110 3.51 -1.01 -14.31
N PHE A 111 4.20 -1.47 -13.27
CA PHE A 111 3.90 -1.04 -11.90
C PHE A 111 4.09 0.47 -11.66
N GLY A 112 4.95 1.14 -12.44
CA GLY A 112 5.09 2.59 -12.41
C GLY A 112 3.83 3.37 -12.82
N SER A 113 2.85 2.70 -13.46
CA SER A 113 1.56 3.28 -13.83
C SER A 113 0.47 3.07 -12.77
N TYR A 114 0.75 2.37 -11.67
CA TYR A 114 -0.23 2.11 -10.63
C TYR A 114 -0.38 3.34 -9.73
N LYS A 115 -1.62 3.65 -9.35
CA LYS A 115 -1.98 4.84 -8.56
C LYS A 115 -2.50 4.51 -7.17
N ALA A 116 -3.03 3.31 -6.96
CA ALA A 116 -3.49 2.88 -5.64
C ALA A 116 -3.54 1.35 -5.54
N LEU A 117 -3.54 0.87 -4.30
CA LEU A 117 -3.77 -0.51 -3.92
C LEU A 117 -4.92 -0.57 -2.92
N ARG A 118 -5.81 -1.56 -3.07
CA ARG A 118 -6.96 -1.77 -2.18
C ARG A 118 -6.99 -3.19 -1.67
N TRP A 119 -7.21 -3.35 -0.37
CA TRP A 119 -7.45 -4.63 0.27
C TRP A 119 -8.87 -4.69 0.80
N THR A 120 -9.45 -5.88 0.73
CA THR A 120 -10.61 -6.26 1.54
C THR A 120 -10.06 -6.93 2.79
N VAL A 121 -10.28 -6.30 3.94
CA VAL A 121 -9.93 -6.82 5.25
C VAL A 121 -11.20 -7.41 5.86
N GLU A 122 -11.09 -8.62 6.36
CA GLU A 122 -12.22 -9.31 7.00
C GLU A 122 -11.97 -9.44 8.50
N ASP A 123 -13.09 -9.43 9.23
CA ASP A 123 -13.17 -9.90 10.60
C ASP A 123 -12.28 -9.18 11.63
N VAL A 124 -12.44 -7.87 11.76
CA VAL A 124 -11.72 -7.06 12.75
C VAL A 124 -12.59 -6.87 14.00
N GLY A 125 -12.25 -7.58 15.07
CA GLY A 125 -12.89 -7.42 16.39
C GLY A 125 -12.60 -6.06 17.04
N LEU A 126 -13.32 -5.73 18.12
CA LEU A 126 -13.06 -4.54 18.94
C LEU A 126 -11.60 -4.54 19.43
N GLY A 127 -10.90 -3.42 19.23
CA GLY A 127 -9.48 -3.26 19.55
C GLY A 127 -8.52 -3.95 18.58
N GLY A 128 -9.03 -4.71 17.60
CA GLY A 128 -8.22 -5.38 16.60
C GLY A 128 -7.61 -4.40 15.60
N THR A 129 -6.38 -4.67 15.16
CA THR A 129 -5.67 -3.88 14.15
C THR A 129 -5.36 -4.73 12.93
N ALA A 130 -5.86 -4.32 11.78
CA ALA A 130 -5.46 -4.87 10.49
C ALA A 130 -4.26 -4.09 9.94
N VAL A 131 -3.30 -4.81 9.34
CA VAL A 131 -2.10 -4.21 8.74
C VAL A 131 -1.99 -4.60 7.28
N VAL A 132 -1.87 -3.61 6.41
CA VAL A 132 -1.55 -3.79 4.98
C VAL A 132 -0.29 -3.03 4.64
N LYS A 133 0.49 -3.55 3.69
CA LYS A 133 1.80 -3.04 3.35
C LYS A 133 2.03 -3.10 1.86
N TYR A 134 2.79 -2.14 1.35
CA TYR A 134 3.37 -2.23 0.01
C TYR A 134 4.71 -1.52 -0.05
N ARG A 135 5.51 -1.84 -1.06
CA ARG A 135 6.75 -1.13 -1.33
C ARG A 135 6.70 -0.33 -2.62
N ALA A 136 7.30 0.84 -2.58
CA ALA A 136 7.52 1.64 -3.77
C ALA A 136 8.96 2.19 -3.80
N LYS A 137 9.51 2.31 -5.00
CA LYS A 137 10.79 2.94 -5.27
C LYS A 137 10.56 4.43 -5.55
N ILE A 138 11.30 5.31 -4.90
CA ILE A 138 11.23 6.76 -5.14
C ILE A 138 11.92 7.09 -6.48
N LYS A 139 11.30 7.96 -7.27
CA LYS A 139 11.83 8.43 -8.56
C LYS A 139 12.90 9.50 -8.38
#